data_AF-A0A6C0I537-F1
#
_entry.id   AF-A0A6C0I537-F1
#
_cell.length_a   1.000
_cell.length_b   1.000
_cell.length_c   1.000
_cell.angle_alpha   90.00
_cell.angle_beta   90.00
_cell.angle_gamma   90.00
#
_symmetry.space_group_name_H-M   'P 1'
#
loop_
_entity.id
_entity.type
_entity.pdbx_description
1 polymer ?
#
loop_
_entity_poly.entity_id
_entity_poly.type
_entity_poly.pdbx_seq_one_letter_code
_entity_poly.pdbx_strand_id
1 'polypeptide(L)'
;MSISYLPPHITVNGLYSGPCYAFDGSGGYTVQQGFNEIMLKTPDLLNKYDVTDAIQLKFSVQTMNKKLSIMKDPSNSRTIQAWFNPITEKLYTDSIKLCACDFIDGINYQSVVSMGKMATLYKDFNKTVSTYFGSIGGFMSLFSNAETFSVNGGVFDASAYLQVINSSTFNMQGSFVSDLSGYVTISDINNLLDWVVDGNIFNNRDPAVYNYGIIDGFIAGDLIYIPNGFTITLSVNIQTESILPINNVGPSYLDAIRNKLNWTRNNVVRRTTYSRSHITQTTTFPILLILTNTPVQNYLNYGTTWTLVPGINSTDPSNNSPNNNWLSISLSSTGRYQSAIDESGNIYTTQDHGMSWSQVHGIGHSPTNSVSISFTGENQTASNGQSIYVSNDYGSTWHSTFTGGTSKIFVSICLTGQYQTVVSCGDTVYLSDDYGQTWTPIDNTSDLYFSVEAFPTACAALSYDGRYQTIVTENIYISSDYGETWTNVSPVNNLDDRNWDSVAMSSDGHYQTAIENGGEIYVSNDFGETWLFVDNPIVTDKLWESISISATGQYQTALEKGGSVFVSRDYGVTWEAIADPALQGLQWQSVSVSSDGLYQTAVTYGGQMYISTVLSTVVTTGGTSCICD
;
A
#
# COMPACT_ATOMS: atom_id res chain seq x y z
N MET A 1 -39.30 14.56 24.29
CA MET A 1 -39.42 15.07 22.91
C MET A 1 -38.61 14.14 22.04
N SER A 2 -39.17 13.61 20.96
CA SER A 2 -38.39 12.83 19.98
C SER A 2 -37.51 13.80 19.18
N ILE A 3 -36.20 13.75 19.39
CA ILE A 3 -35.24 14.46 18.53
C ILE A 3 -35.20 13.69 17.21
N SER A 4 -35.86 14.23 16.18
CA SER A 4 -35.81 13.67 14.83
C SER A 4 -34.49 14.07 14.18
N TYR A 5 -33.50 13.18 14.24
CA TYR A 5 -32.28 13.32 13.45
C TYR A 5 -32.64 13.27 11.96
N LEU A 6 -32.26 14.30 11.22
CA LEU A 6 -32.42 14.31 9.76
C LEU A 6 -31.19 13.62 9.16
N PRO A 7 -31.34 12.50 8.41
CA PRO A 7 -30.22 11.83 7.76
C PRO A 7 -29.58 12.74 6.70
N PRO A 8 -28.32 12.49 6.31
CA PRO A 8 -27.65 13.30 5.30
C PRO A 8 -28.43 13.33 3.98
N HIS A 9 -28.53 14.51 3.37
CA HIS A 9 -29.29 14.72 2.12
C HIS A 9 -28.56 14.12 0.90
N ILE A 10 -28.77 12.83 0.70
CA ILE A 10 -28.35 12.08 -0.49
C ILE A 10 -29.35 12.34 -1.62
N THR A 11 -28.85 12.81 -2.77
CA THR A 11 -29.64 12.93 -4.01
C THR A 11 -29.68 11.62 -4.79
N VAL A 12 -30.59 11.50 -5.77
CA VAL A 12 -30.85 10.27 -6.55
C VAL A 12 -29.59 9.70 -7.24
N ASN A 13 -28.55 10.51 -7.45
CA ASN A 13 -27.29 10.11 -8.09
C ASN A 13 -26.11 9.92 -7.10
N GLY A 14 -26.36 9.84 -5.79
CA GLY A 14 -25.31 9.62 -4.78
C GLY A 14 -24.48 10.84 -4.39
N LEU A 15 -24.88 12.04 -4.83
CA LEU A 15 -24.25 13.32 -4.44
C LEU A 15 -24.84 13.84 -3.13
N TYR A 16 -23.99 14.30 -2.21
CA TYR A 16 -24.39 15.00 -0.99
C TYR A 16 -24.57 16.50 -1.24
N SER A 17 -25.59 17.12 -0.65
CA SER A 17 -25.87 18.55 -0.83
C SER A 17 -26.46 19.20 0.43
N GLY A 18 -26.21 20.50 0.62
CA GLY A 18 -26.66 21.24 1.79
C GLY A 18 -25.87 20.91 3.07
N PRO A 19 -26.38 21.30 4.25
CA PRO A 19 -25.63 21.24 5.50
C PRO A 19 -25.70 19.84 6.14
N CYS A 20 -24.56 19.15 6.24
CA CYS A 20 -24.44 17.81 6.86
C CYS A 20 -23.51 17.83 8.08
N TYR A 21 -23.61 16.80 8.93
CA TYR A 21 -22.58 16.46 9.90
C TYR A 21 -21.38 15.85 9.16
N ALA A 22 -20.17 16.08 9.67
CA ALA A 22 -18.93 15.44 9.24
C ALA A 22 -17.88 15.55 10.35
N PHE A 23 -16.91 14.64 10.38
CA PHE A 23 -15.70 14.79 11.18
C PHE A 23 -14.90 16.00 10.70
N ASP A 24 -14.38 16.79 11.64
CA ASP A 24 -13.64 18.02 11.33
C ASP A 24 -12.17 17.72 11.06
N GLY A 25 -11.77 17.79 9.78
CA GLY A 25 -10.39 17.59 9.35
C GLY A 25 -9.62 18.91 9.30
N SER A 26 -8.54 19.01 10.08
CA SER A 26 -7.62 20.16 10.05
C SER A 26 -6.39 19.88 9.16
N GLY A 27 -5.71 20.92 8.69
CA GLY A 27 -4.65 20.80 7.67
C GLY A 27 -5.17 20.90 6.23
N GLY A 28 -4.49 20.26 5.29
CA GLY A 28 -4.77 20.30 3.85
C GLY A 28 -3.54 19.94 3.00
N TYR A 29 -3.75 19.70 1.71
CA TYR A 29 -2.65 19.49 0.76
C TYR A 29 -2.09 20.84 0.29
N THR A 30 -0.81 21.09 0.58
CA THR A 30 -0.17 22.42 0.49
C THR A 30 1.33 22.36 0.16
N VAL A 31 1.76 23.25 -0.73
CA VAL A 31 3.15 23.77 -0.81
C VAL A 31 3.24 25.05 0.01
N GLN A 32 4.30 25.26 0.82
CA GLN A 32 4.31 26.34 1.83
C GLN A 32 5.69 26.96 2.16
N GLN A 33 5.63 28.17 2.73
CA GLN A 33 6.51 28.65 3.81
C GLN A 33 5.62 29.46 4.79
N GLY A 34 5.71 29.24 6.12
CA GLY A 34 4.65 29.60 7.10
C GLY A 34 5.08 30.48 8.30
N PHE A 35 4.30 30.45 9.42
CA PHE A 35 4.59 30.77 10.85
C PHE A 35 3.24 30.79 11.67
N ASN A 36 3.25 30.78 13.02
CA ASN A 36 2.09 30.52 13.92
C ASN A 36 1.75 31.76 14.83
N GLU A 37 0.79 31.85 15.78
CA GLU A 37 -0.24 30.99 16.41
C GLU A 37 -1.27 31.86 17.21
N ILE A 38 -2.57 31.48 17.37
CA ILE A 38 -3.53 31.99 18.42
C ILE A 38 -4.58 30.91 18.81
N MET A 39 -5.00 30.88 20.10
CA MET A 39 -5.85 29.84 20.73
C MET A 39 -7.40 30.06 20.77
N LEU A 40 -8.10 28.90 20.73
CA LEU A 40 -9.29 28.40 21.48
C LEU A 40 -10.61 29.18 21.67
N LYS A 41 -11.71 28.44 21.41
CA LYS A 41 -13.01 28.48 22.12
C LYS A 41 -13.69 27.09 22.04
N THR A 42 -14.44 26.68 23.07
CA THR A 42 -15.05 25.33 23.22
C THR A 42 -16.58 25.28 22.92
N PRO A 43 -17.15 24.10 22.58
CA PRO A 43 -17.82 24.00 21.27
C PRO A 43 -19.11 23.12 21.21
N ASP A 44 -19.66 22.93 20.00
CA ASP A 44 -20.30 21.65 19.59
C ASP A 44 -19.17 20.70 19.12
N LEU A 45 -19.20 19.41 19.47
CA LEU A 45 -18.07 18.49 19.22
C LEU A 45 -17.82 18.19 17.72
N LEU A 46 -18.85 18.25 16.86
CA LEU A 46 -18.69 18.17 15.40
C LEU A 46 -19.33 19.38 14.71
N ASN A 47 -18.57 19.95 13.76
CA ASN A 47 -18.99 21.10 12.97
C ASN A 47 -19.94 20.69 11.83
N LYS A 48 -20.91 21.56 11.52
CA LYS A 48 -21.87 21.37 10.42
C LYS A 48 -21.41 22.14 9.19
N TYR A 49 -21.24 21.45 8.06
CA TYR A 49 -20.64 22.01 6.85
C TYR A 49 -21.58 21.97 5.63
N ASP A 50 -21.53 23.01 4.79
CA ASP A 50 -22.12 23.00 3.44
C ASP A 50 -21.10 22.42 2.47
N VAL A 51 -21.37 21.19 2.03
CA VAL A 51 -20.46 20.38 1.20
C VAL A 51 -20.74 20.49 -0.30
N THR A 52 -21.70 21.33 -0.69
CA THR A 52 -22.18 21.45 -2.09
C THR A 52 -21.08 21.86 -3.07
N ASP A 53 -20.11 22.64 -2.60
CA ASP A 53 -19.02 23.18 -3.43
C ASP A 53 -17.73 22.34 -3.38
N ALA A 54 -17.68 21.31 -2.53
CA ALA A 54 -16.49 20.51 -2.27
C ALA A 54 -16.20 19.48 -3.38
N ILE A 55 -14.94 19.08 -3.47
CA ILE A 55 -14.55 17.86 -4.18
C ILE A 55 -15.04 16.68 -3.31
N GLN A 56 -15.93 15.85 -3.83
CA GLN A 56 -16.51 14.72 -3.09
C GLN A 56 -15.86 13.42 -3.59
N LEU A 57 -15.21 12.69 -2.69
CA LEU A 57 -14.41 11.51 -3.00
C LEU A 57 -14.82 10.34 -2.11
N LYS A 58 -14.91 9.13 -2.67
CA LYS A 58 -14.93 7.90 -1.88
C LYS A 58 -13.53 7.60 -1.37
N PHE A 59 -13.41 7.20 -0.11
CA PHE A 59 -12.13 6.83 0.50
C PHE A 59 -12.30 5.55 1.33
N SER A 60 -11.26 4.72 1.40
CA SER A 60 -11.36 3.41 2.06
C SER A 60 -11.48 3.56 3.58
N VAL A 61 -12.57 3.03 4.16
CA VAL A 61 -12.74 2.84 5.61
C VAL A 61 -11.55 2.07 6.21
N GLN A 62 -11.03 1.09 5.47
CA GLN A 62 -9.93 0.23 5.93
C GLN A 62 -8.63 1.03 6.06
N THR A 63 -8.33 1.93 5.12
CA THR A 63 -7.18 2.84 5.19
C THR A 63 -7.28 3.77 6.41
N MET A 64 -8.47 4.29 6.71
CA MET A 64 -8.70 5.15 7.89
C MET A 64 -8.54 4.38 9.21
N ASN A 65 -9.13 3.19 9.29
CA ASN A 65 -9.05 2.34 10.48
C ASN A 65 -7.63 1.80 10.72
N LYS A 66 -6.84 1.52 9.67
CA LYS A 66 -5.42 1.15 9.80
C LYS A 66 -4.61 2.25 10.51
N LYS A 67 -4.89 3.54 10.22
CA LYS A 67 -4.25 4.67 10.92
C LYS A 67 -4.67 4.79 12.39
N LEU A 68 -5.84 4.26 12.77
CA LEU A 68 -6.30 4.12 14.16
C LEU A 68 -5.81 2.85 14.87
N SER A 69 -5.01 2.01 14.19
CA SER A 69 -4.64 0.68 14.68
C SER A 69 -5.85 -0.25 14.90
N ILE A 70 -6.85 -0.14 14.01
CA ILE A 70 -8.04 -1.00 13.93
C ILE A 70 -7.96 -1.81 12.62
N MET A 71 -8.05 -3.13 12.72
CA MET A 71 -8.09 -4.06 11.60
C MET A 71 -9.48 -4.64 11.42
N LYS A 72 -9.98 -4.59 10.17
CA LYS A 72 -11.32 -5.04 9.77
C LYS A 72 -11.23 -6.33 8.95
N ASP A 73 -12.33 -7.08 8.92
CA ASP A 73 -12.47 -8.28 8.10
C ASP A 73 -12.47 -7.98 6.58
N PRO A 74 -12.32 -8.98 5.68
CA PRO A 74 -12.27 -8.74 4.24
C PRO A 74 -13.52 -8.05 3.67
N SER A 75 -14.68 -8.20 4.34
CA SER A 75 -15.93 -7.49 4.01
C SER A 75 -15.98 -6.02 4.52
N ASN A 76 -14.99 -5.65 5.33
CA ASN A 76 -14.82 -4.37 6.01
C ASN A 76 -16.03 -4.00 6.90
N SER A 77 -16.72 -5.01 7.45
CA SER A 77 -17.95 -4.84 8.24
C SER A 77 -17.75 -5.11 9.72
N ARG A 78 -16.75 -5.92 10.10
CA ARG A 78 -16.46 -6.32 11.50
C ARG A 78 -15.01 -6.01 11.85
N THR A 79 -14.76 -5.55 13.07
CA THR A 79 -13.40 -5.46 13.62
C THR A 79 -12.88 -6.85 13.98
N ILE A 80 -11.70 -7.21 13.46
CA ILE A 80 -10.95 -8.41 13.86
C ILE A 80 -10.07 -8.07 15.08
N GLN A 81 -9.40 -6.92 15.06
CA GLN A 81 -8.48 -6.50 16.11
C GLN A 81 -8.42 -4.96 16.22
N ALA A 82 -8.23 -4.43 17.42
CA ALA A 82 -8.02 -3.00 17.65
C ALA A 82 -7.15 -2.76 18.89
N TRP A 83 -6.29 -1.75 18.86
CA TRP A 83 -5.61 -1.27 20.07
C TRP A 83 -6.52 -0.34 20.88
N PHE A 84 -7.23 -0.95 21.83
CA PHE A 84 -8.26 -0.35 22.67
C PHE A 84 -8.04 -0.73 24.15
N ASN A 85 -8.27 0.22 25.07
CA ASN A 85 -8.22 0.02 26.50
C ASN A 85 -9.65 -0.26 27.05
N PRO A 86 -9.96 -1.49 27.50
CA PRO A 86 -11.29 -1.87 27.95
C PRO A 86 -11.67 -1.35 29.34
N ILE A 87 -10.75 -0.72 30.09
CA ILE A 87 -11.04 -0.11 31.40
C ILE A 87 -11.49 1.35 31.23
N THR A 88 -10.94 2.04 30.22
CA THR A 88 -11.25 3.45 29.93
C THR A 88 -12.15 3.65 28.72
N GLU A 89 -12.48 2.56 28.02
CA GLU A 89 -13.27 2.52 26.77
C GLU A 89 -12.73 3.45 25.67
N LYS A 90 -11.39 3.48 25.47
CA LYS A 90 -10.73 4.35 24.48
C LYS A 90 -9.67 3.62 23.65
N LEU A 91 -9.55 4.01 22.38
CA LEU A 91 -8.42 3.69 21.50
C LEU A 91 -7.15 4.34 22.01
N TYR A 92 -6.01 3.65 21.88
CA TYR A 92 -4.70 4.22 22.21
C TYR A 92 -4.26 5.32 21.22
N THR A 93 -4.76 5.27 19.99
CA THR A 93 -4.52 6.27 18.95
C THR A 93 -5.70 7.25 18.89
N ASP A 94 -5.46 8.52 19.24
CA ASP A 94 -6.49 9.57 19.36
C ASP A 94 -6.43 10.64 18.25
N SER A 95 -5.46 10.53 17.35
CA SER A 95 -5.35 11.36 16.15
C SER A 95 -4.79 10.55 14.98
N ILE A 96 -5.19 10.88 13.76
CA ILE A 96 -4.66 10.26 12.53
C ILE A 96 -4.21 11.31 11.53
N LYS A 97 -3.15 10.96 10.80
CA LYS A 97 -2.55 11.77 9.74
C LYS A 97 -2.66 11.04 8.41
N LEU A 98 -3.34 11.67 7.45
CA LEU A 98 -3.35 11.29 6.04
C LEU A 98 -2.33 12.16 5.30
N CYS A 99 -1.21 11.59 4.88
CA CYS A 99 -0.24 12.27 4.02
C CYS A 99 -0.71 12.30 2.55
N ALA A 100 0.00 13.06 1.71
CA ALA A 100 -0.25 13.13 0.27
C ALA A 100 -0.17 11.75 -0.42
N CYS A 101 0.77 10.89 -0.03
CA CYS A 101 0.86 9.50 -0.50
C CYS A 101 -0.40 8.70 -0.13
N ASP A 102 -0.73 8.58 1.16
CA ASP A 102 -1.93 7.87 1.65
C ASP A 102 -3.21 8.28 0.88
N PHE A 103 -3.29 9.56 0.50
CA PHE A 103 -4.41 10.11 -0.25
C PHE A 103 -4.39 9.72 -1.74
N ILE A 104 -3.25 9.84 -2.42
CA ILE A 104 -3.04 9.37 -3.81
C ILE A 104 -3.34 7.88 -3.90
N ASP A 105 -2.81 7.08 -2.98
CA ASP A 105 -2.95 5.63 -2.96
C ASP A 105 -4.40 5.21 -2.67
N GLY A 106 -5.16 6.03 -1.94
CA GLY A 106 -6.55 5.77 -1.55
C GLY A 106 -7.63 6.21 -2.54
N ILE A 107 -7.28 6.78 -3.69
CA ILE A 107 -8.24 7.30 -4.69
C ILE A 107 -7.95 6.85 -6.13
N ASN A 108 -9.03 6.65 -6.89
CA ASN A 108 -9.00 6.35 -8.32
C ASN A 108 -10.17 7.05 -9.04
N TYR A 109 -10.38 6.77 -10.34
CA TYR A 109 -11.42 7.43 -11.15
C TYR A 109 -12.83 7.15 -10.64
N GLN A 110 -13.09 5.93 -10.16
CA GLN A 110 -14.37 5.53 -9.60
C GLN A 110 -14.58 6.06 -8.17
N SER A 111 -13.53 6.59 -7.54
CA SER A 111 -13.61 7.29 -6.26
C SER A 111 -14.21 8.68 -6.40
N VAL A 112 -14.09 9.35 -7.55
CA VAL A 112 -14.56 10.73 -7.71
C VAL A 112 -16.08 10.77 -7.85
N VAL A 113 -16.76 11.32 -6.84
CA VAL A 113 -18.23 11.49 -6.83
C VAL A 113 -18.61 12.86 -7.41
N SER A 114 -17.84 13.91 -7.08
CA SER A 114 -18.06 15.27 -7.60
C SER A 114 -16.77 16.08 -7.65
N MET A 115 -16.59 16.90 -8.69
CA MET A 115 -15.55 17.94 -8.71
C MET A 115 -15.99 19.26 -8.06
N GLY A 116 -17.24 19.38 -7.59
CA GLY A 116 -17.75 20.59 -6.94
C GLY A 116 -17.48 21.86 -7.75
N LYS A 117 -16.99 22.91 -7.08
CA LYS A 117 -16.55 24.16 -7.75
C LYS A 117 -15.24 24.04 -8.53
N MET A 118 -14.49 22.95 -8.39
CA MET A 118 -13.25 22.75 -9.15
C MET A 118 -13.53 22.53 -10.64
N ALA A 119 -14.72 22.04 -11.01
CA ALA A 119 -15.12 21.73 -12.38
C ALA A 119 -14.93 22.89 -13.39
N THR A 120 -14.99 24.14 -12.94
CA THR A 120 -14.82 25.34 -13.79
C THR A 120 -13.42 25.97 -13.72
N LEU A 121 -12.44 25.34 -13.06
CA LEU A 121 -11.11 25.91 -12.80
C LEU A 121 -10.42 26.41 -14.08
N TYR A 122 -10.30 25.56 -15.11
CA TYR A 122 -9.65 25.93 -16.37
C TYR A 122 -10.43 27.00 -17.15
N LYS A 123 -11.76 26.94 -17.16
CA LYS A 123 -12.63 27.97 -17.76
C LYS A 123 -12.44 29.35 -17.11
N ASP A 124 -12.33 29.40 -15.78
CA ASP A 124 -12.15 30.64 -15.04
C ASP A 124 -10.73 31.21 -15.17
N PHE A 125 -9.71 30.36 -15.23
CA PHE A 125 -8.35 30.77 -15.54
C PHE A 125 -8.26 31.34 -16.97
N ASN A 126 -8.79 30.64 -17.97
CA ASN A 126 -8.84 31.11 -19.36
C ASN A 126 -9.60 32.45 -19.49
N LYS A 127 -10.71 32.62 -18.76
CA LYS A 127 -11.43 33.91 -18.67
C LYS A 127 -10.58 35.02 -18.05
N THR A 128 -9.75 34.70 -17.06
CA THR A 128 -8.82 35.65 -16.44
C THR A 128 -7.77 36.11 -17.46
N VAL A 129 -7.12 35.17 -18.17
CA VAL A 129 -6.08 35.51 -19.17
C VAL A 129 -6.67 36.24 -20.38
N SER A 130 -7.82 35.84 -20.90
CA SER A 130 -8.48 36.56 -22.02
C SER A 130 -8.92 37.99 -21.63
N THR A 131 -9.31 38.23 -20.37
CA THR A 131 -9.60 39.59 -19.88
C THR A 131 -8.34 40.45 -19.80
N TYR A 132 -7.18 39.87 -19.45
CA TYR A 132 -5.90 40.59 -19.44
C TYR A 132 -5.53 41.15 -20.83
N PHE A 133 -5.85 40.43 -21.90
CA PHE A 133 -5.63 40.88 -23.28
C PHE A 133 -6.83 41.64 -23.89
N GLY A 134 -7.86 41.95 -23.10
CA GLY A 134 -9.01 42.77 -23.54
C GLY A 134 -9.96 42.11 -24.55
N SER A 135 -9.86 40.79 -24.79
CA SER A 135 -10.78 40.09 -25.72
C SER A 135 -12.10 39.74 -25.05
N ILE A 136 -13.21 40.16 -25.69
CA ILE A 136 -14.58 39.84 -25.28
C ILE A 136 -15.01 38.44 -25.79
N GLY A 137 -14.29 37.88 -26.78
CA GLY A 137 -14.63 36.61 -27.45
C GLY A 137 -13.88 35.37 -26.96
N GLY A 138 -12.98 35.51 -25.99
CA GLY A 138 -12.11 34.43 -25.51
C GLY A 138 -10.80 34.28 -26.30
N PHE A 139 -9.96 33.34 -25.84
CA PHE A 139 -8.54 33.22 -26.23
C PHE A 139 -8.30 33.01 -27.74
N MET A 140 -9.26 32.43 -28.47
CA MET A 140 -9.10 32.09 -29.90
C MET A 140 -8.95 33.30 -30.84
N SER A 141 -9.32 34.51 -30.42
CA SER A 141 -9.34 35.69 -31.31
C SER A 141 -8.03 36.49 -31.37
N LEU A 142 -6.99 36.07 -30.63
CA LEU A 142 -5.78 36.87 -30.40
C LEU A 142 -4.50 36.33 -31.04
N PHE A 143 -4.46 35.03 -31.38
CA PHE A 143 -3.30 34.41 -32.00
C PHE A 143 -3.72 33.55 -33.18
N SER A 144 -3.42 34.01 -34.40
CA SER A 144 -3.72 33.26 -35.64
C SER A 144 -2.70 32.15 -35.96
N ASN A 145 -1.58 32.08 -35.23
CA ASN A 145 -0.44 31.19 -35.52
C ASN A 145 0.34 30.72 -34.27
N ALA A 146 -0.31 30.62 -33.09
CA ALA A 146 0.30 30.00 -31.91
C ALA A 146 -0.47 28.73 -31.55
N GLU A 147 0.25 27.64 -31.26
CA GLU A 147 -0.36 26.35 -30.93
C GLU A 147 -1.30 26.47 -29.72
N THR A 148 -2.43 25.77 -29.81
CA THR A 148 -3.58 26.03 -28.95
C THR A 148 -3.32 25.64 -27.49
N PHE A 149 -3.18 26.64 -26.61
CA PHE A 149 -3.27 26.45 -25.14
C PHE A 149 -4.71 26.15 -24.72
N SER A 150 -5.25 25.01 -25.16
CA SER A 150 -6.56 24.48 -24.82
C SER A 150 -6.42 23.50 -23.65
N VAL A 151 -6.46 24.01 -22.43
CA VAL A 151 -6.46 23.16 -21.22
C VAL A 151 -7.82 22.47 -21.10
N ASN A 152 -7.93 21.26 -21.65
CA ASN A 152 -9.09 20.37 -21.66
C ASN A 152 -10.44 21.06 -22.00
N GLY A 153 -10.46 21.94 -23.00
CA GLY A 153 -11.68 22.68 -23.41
C GLY A 153 -12.27 23.60 -22.32
N GLY A 154 -11.54 23.85 -21.24
CA GLY A 154 -12.00 24.60 -20.06
C GLY A 154 -12.71 23.75 -18.99
N VAL A 155 -12.79 22.42 -19.15
CA VAL A 155 -13.42 21.51 -18.18
C VAL A 155 -12.35 20.85 -17.30
N PHE A 156 -12.55 20.88 -15.99
CA PHE A 156 -11.71 20.15 -15.03
C PHE A 156 -12.51 18.95 -14.48
N ASP A 157 -12.33 17.79 -15.09
CA ASP A 157 -13.06 16.55 -14.76
C ASP A 157 -12.24 15.60 -13.84
N ALA A 158 -12.82 14.46 -13.50
CA ALA A 158 -12.19 13.45 -12.64
C ALA A 158 -10.86 12.91 -13.22
N SER A 159 -10.76 12.77 -14.55
CA SER A 159 -9.52 12.38 -15.23
C SER A 159 -8.43 13.45 -15.11
N ALA A 160 -8.78 14.73 -15.35
CA ALA A 160 -7.86 15.85 -15.15
C ALA A 160 -7.43 15.99 -13.68
N TYR A 161 -8.33 15.72 -12.72
CA TYR A 161 -8.00 15.70 -11.29
C TYR A 161 -6.95 14.65 -10.95
N LEU A 162 -7.18 13.39 -11.33
CA LEU A 162 -6.23 12.30 -11.11
C LEU A 162 -4.90 12.54 -11.80
N GLN A 163 -4.91 13.07 -13.03
CA GLN A 163 -3.69 13.38 -13.75
C GLN A 163 -2.84 14.42 -13.00
N VAL A 164 -3.47 15.47 -12.45
CA VAL A 164 -2.79 16.53 -11.69
C VAL A 164 -2.21 16.03 -10.37
N ILE A 165 -2.80 15.03 -9.72
CA ILE A 165 -2.32 14.51 -8.43
C ILE A 165 -1.38 13.29 -8.55
N ASN A 166 -1.44 12.53 -9.65
CA ASN A 166 -0.67 11.30 -9.85
C ASN A 166 0.56 11.43 -10.77
N SER A 167 0.77 12.55 -11.46
CA SER A 167 1.86 12.64 -12.46
C SER A 167 2.85 13.78 -12.24
N SER A 168 4.12 13.40 -12.06
CA SER A 168 5.26 14.28 -12.21
C SER A 168 5.51 14.52 -13.71
N THR A 169 5.56 15.79 -14.11
CA THR A 169 5.82 16.30 -15.47
C THR A 169 4.73 16.06 -16.55
N PHE A 170 3.85 17.06 -16.74
CA PHE A 170 3.08 17.20 -17.99
C PHE A 170 3.78 18.15 -18.97
N ASN A 171 4.37 17.60 -20.03
CA ASN A 171 5.11 18.36 -21.06
C ASN A 171 4.35 18.39 -22.40
N MET A 172 3.85 19.57 -22.77
CA MET A 172 4.02 20.09 -24.12
C MET A 172 4.59 21.51 -24.02
N GLN A 173 5.88 21.65 -24.34
CA GLN A 173 6.62 22.92 -24.43
C GLN A 173 6.50 23.85 -23.20
N GLY A 174 7.09 23.43 -22.07
CA GLY A 174 7.47 24.34 -20.98
C GLY A 174 6.45 24.56 -19.87
N SER A 175 5.34 23.81 -19.86
CA SER A 175 4.48 23.68 -18.68
C SER A 175 5.04 22.65 -17.69
N PHE A 176 4.74 22.79 -16.40
CA PHE A 176 5.05 21.79 -15.37
C PHE A 176 3.94 21.72 -14.32
N VAL A 177 3.85 20.58 -13.64
CA VAL A 177 3.01 20.35 -12.45
C VAL A 177 3.96 19.90 -11.33
N SER A 178 3.81 20.45 -10.13
CA SER A 178 4.57 20.07 -8.94
C SER A 178 3.90 18.90 -8.22
N ASP A 179 4.70 18.07 -7.56
CA ASP A 179 4.20 16.92 -6.78
C ASP A 179 3.21 17.34 -5.68
N LEU A 180 2.23 16.47 -5.40
CA LEU A 180 1.29 16.68 -4.29
C LEU A 180 2.02 16.55 -2.95
N SER A 181 1.73 17.47 -2.03
CA SER A 181 2.38 17.53 -0.71
C SER A 181 1.40 18.03 0.36
N GLY A 182 1.75 17.83 1.63
CA GLY A 182 0.93 18.18 2.79
C GLY A 182 0.22 16.99 3.43
N TYR A 183 -0.62 17.28 4.43
CA TYR A 183 -1.31 16.27 5.23
C TYR A 183 -2.63 16.80 5.81
N VAL A 184 -3.50 15.87 6.19
CA VAL A 184 -4.74 16.13 6.92
C VAL A 184 -4.67 15.42 8.26
N THR A 185 -4.99 16.16 9.33
CA THR A 185 -5.04 15.65 10.70
C THR A 185 -6.46 15.71 11.23
N ILE A 186 -6.95 14.56 11.70
CA ILE A 186 -8.17 14.43 12.49
C ILE A 186 -7.73 14.15 13.92
N SER A 187 -8.29 14.86 14.88
CA SER A 187 -7.88 14.84 16.30
C SER A 187 -9.08 14.58 17.21
N ASP A 188 -8.81 14.21 18.46
CA ASP A 188 -9.83 13.92 19.50
C ASP A 188 -10.75 12.76 19.11
N ILE A 189 -10.22 11.80 18.34
CA ILE A 189 -11.02 10.80 17.62
C ILE A 189 -11.81 9.92 18.57
N ASN A 190 -11.32 9.66 19.78
CA ASN A 190 -12.10 8.93 20.79
C ASN A 190 -13.41 9.64 21.12
N ASN A 191 -13.39 10.94 21.40
CA ASN A 191 -14.60 11.70 21.73
C ASN A 191 -15.51 11.88 20.50
N LEU A 192 -14.93 11.99 19.30
CA LEU A 192 -15.70 12.09 18.06
C LEU A 192 -16.40 10.76 17.71
N LEU A 193 -15.74 9.62 17.90
CA LEU A 193 -16.32 8.29 17.69
C LEU A 193 -17.40 7.99 18.73
N ASP A 194 -17.15 8.30 20.01
CA ASP A 194 -18.12 8.20 21.12
C ASP A 194 -19.43 8.91 20.75
N TRP A 195 -19.35 10.18 20.34
CA TRP A 195 -20.52 10.97 19.94
C TRP A 195 -21.25 10.44 18.69
N VAL A 196 -20.51 9.85 17.74
CA VAL A 196 -21.05 9.29 16.50
C VAL A 196 -21.71 7.92 16.72
N VAL A 197 -21.17 7.10 17.62
CA VAL A 197 -21.74 5.81 18.04
C VAL A 197 -23.02 6.03 18.82
N ASP A 198 -22.98 6.82 19.91
CA ASP A 198 -24.15 7.09 20.75
C ASP A 198 -25.26 7.85 20.03
N GLY A 199 -24.88 8.82 19.19
CA GLY A 199 -25.82 9.67 18.46
C GLY A 199 -26.36 9.05 17.16
N ASN A 200 -25.71 8.00 16.63
CA ASN A 200 -25.91 7.45 15.27
C ASN A 200 -26.15 8.55 14.21
N ILE A 201 -25.37 9.63 14.26
CA ILE A 201 -25.68 10.89 13.57
C ILE A 201 -25.65 10.78 12.03
N PHE A 202 -24.91 9.79 11.51
CA PHE A 202 -24.81 9.48 10.08
C PHE A 202 -25.86 8.45 9.64
N ASN A 203 -26.65 7.91 10.57
CA ASN A 203 -27.65 6.85 10.33
C ASN A 203 -27.05 5.60 9.66
N ASN A 204 -25.85 5.20 10.10
CA ASN A 204 -25.11 4.02 9.61
C ASN A 204 -24.74 3.02 10.72
N ARG A 205 -24.91 3.38 12.01
CA ARG A 205 -24.66 2.52 13.18
C ARG A 205 -25.97 2.08 13.83
N ASP A 206 -26.75 1.25 13.13
CA ASP A 206 -27.98 0.67 13.70
C ASP A 206 -27.65 -0.52 14.62
N PRO A 207 -27.88 -0.40 15.95
CA PRO A 207 -27.58 -1.48 16.90
C PRO A 207 -28.44 -2.74 16.69
N ALA A 208 -29.53 -2.67 15.91
CA ALA A 208 -30.30 -3.85 15.52
C ALA A 208 -29.64 -4.66 14.40
N VAL A 209 -28.70 -4.06 13.64
CA VAL A 209 -27.91 -4.74 12.60
C VAL A 209 -26.58 -5.23 13.17
N TYR A 210 -25.87 -4.35 13.88
CA TYR A 210 -24.62 -4.67 14.58
C TYR A 210 -24.38 -3.63 15.67
N ASN A 211 -24.00 -4.08 16.88
CA ASN A 211 -23.81 -3.20 18.03
C ASN A 211 -22.41 -2.55 18.01
N TYR A 212 -22.22 -1.59 17.11
CA TYR A 212 -20.96 -0.86 16.92
C TYR A 212 -20.51 -0.14 18.20
N GLY A 213 -19.23 -0.26 18.54
CA GLY A 213 -18.59 0.52 19.60
C GLY A 213 -17.46 1.43 19.08
N ILE A 214 -16.79 2.16 19.98
CA ILE A 214 -15.58 2.96 19.64
C ILE A 214 -14.49 2.08 19.00
N ILE A 215 -14.40 0.81 19.43
CA ILE A 215 -13.51 -0.22 18.88
C ILE A 215 -13.77 -0.55 17.39
N ASP A 216 -14.94 -0.18 16.85
CA ASP A 216 -15.25 -0.34 15.44
C ASP A 216 -14.76 0.81 14.57
N GLY A 217 -14.32 1.93 15.16
CA GLY A 217 -13.75 3.06 14.44
C GLY A 217 -14.71 3.69 13.43
N PHE A 218 -14.15 4.08 12.29
CA PHE A 218 -14.93 4.54 11.14
C PHE A 218 -15.64 3.37 10.44
N ILE A 219 -16.79 3.65 9.84
CA ILE A 219 -17.52 2.69 8.99
C ILE A 219 -18.02 3.35 7.70
N ALA A 220 -18.52 2.56 6.75
CA ALA A 220 -19.07 3.10 5.51
C ALA A 220 -20.21 4.10 5.74
N GLY A 221 -20.23 5.18 4.95
CA GLY A 221 -21.18 6.28 5.09
C GLY A 221 -20.72 7.39 6.05
N ASP A 222 -19.64 7.19 6.80
CA ASP A 222 -19.01 8.26 7.57
C ASP A 222 -18.47 9.36 6.65
N LEU A 223 -18.58 10.61 7.09
CA LEU A 223 -18.21 11.79 6.32
C LEU A 223 -17.09 12.55 7.03
N ILE A 224 -16.01 12.87 6.31
CA ILE A 224 -14.90 13.70 6.81
C ILE A 224 -14.78 14.92 5.92
N TYR A 225 -14.88 16.12 6.50
CA TYR A 225 -14.79 17.36 5.77
C TYR A 225 -13.49 18.10 6.06
N ILE A 226 -12.82 18.54 5.00
CA ILE A 226 -11.48 19.15 5.05
C ILE A 226 -11.62 20.56 4.43
N PRO A 227 -11.80 21.63 5.24
CA PRO A 227 -12.14 22.95 4.73
C PRO A 227 -11.11 23.54 3.76
N ASN A 228 -9.82 23.22 3.96
CA ASN A 228 -8.71 23.66 3.12
C ASN A 228 -8.11 22.51 2.28
N GLY A 229 -8.94 21.53 1.89
CA GLY A 229 -8.50 20.25 1.33
C GLY A 229 -7.48 20.32 0.20
N PHE A 230 -7.81 20.89 -0.95
CA PHE A 230 -6.95 20.92 -2.14
C PHE A 230 -6.62 22.34 -2.58
N THR A 231 -5.33 22.71 -2.63
CA THR A 231 -4.86 24.01 -3.14
C THR A 231 -4.06 23.86 -4.41
N ILE A 232 -4.48 24.52 -5.49
CA ILE A 232 -3.79 24.54 -6.79
C ILE A 232 -3.45 25.97 -7.21
N THR A 233 -2.26 26.15 -7.77
CA THR A 233 -1.79 27.42 -8.32
C THR A 233 -1.52 27.27 -9.82
N LEU A 234 -2.28 28.00 -10.63
CA LEU A 234 -2.08 28.11 -12.07
C LEU A 234 -1.33 29.40 -12.39
N SER A 235 -0.25 29.32 -13.17
CA SER A 235 0.53 30.49 -13.57
C SER A 235 0.78 30.51 -15.07
N VAL A 236 0.87 31.70 -15.65
CA VAL A 236 1.29 31.92 -17.04
C VAL A 236 2.27 33.09 -17.12
N ASN A 237 3.37 32.88 -17.84
CA ASN A 237 4.38 33.89 -18.10
C ASN A 237 4.00 34.69 -19.34
N ILE A 238 4.22 35.99 -19.30
CA ILE A 238 3.89 36.95 -20.36
C ILE A 238 5.21 37.56 -20.84
N GLN A 239 5.45 37.50 -22.15
CA GLN A 239 6.63 38.10 -22.74
C GLN A 239 6.68 39.60 -22.46
N THR A 240 7.76 40.06 -21.84
CA THR A 240 7.97 41.47 -21.52
C THR A 240 8.30 42.28 -22.76
N GLU A 241 7.62 43.42 -22.94
CA GLU A 241 7.97 44.42 -23.96
C GLU A 241 9.38 44.97 -23.71
N SER A 242 10.25 44.91 -24.72
CA SER A 242 11.65 45.34 -24.66
C SER A 242 11.90 46.76 -25.17
N ILE A 243 10.85 47.45 -25.65
CA ILE A 243 10.94 48.76 -26.30
C ILE A 243 10.10 49.78 -25.49
N LEU A 244 10.65 50.97 -25.25
CA LEU A 244 9.95 52.06 -24.54
C LEU A 244 9.21 52.98 -25.54
N PRO A 245 8.02 53.51 -25.18
CA PRO A 245 7.30 53.28 -23.92
C PRO A 245 6.61 51.91 -23.88
N ILE A 246 6.62 51.27 -22.69
CA ILE A 246 5.88 50.03 -22.43
C ILE A 246 4.37 50.35 -22.44
N ASN A 247 3.64 49.75 -23.37
CA ASN A 247 2.22 49.97 -23.63
C ASN A 247 1.33 48.85 -23.07
N ASN A 248 1.90 47.82 -22.43
CA ASN A 248 1.12 46.78 -21.77
C ASN A 248 0.23 47.33 -20.62
N VAL A 249 -1.07 47.42 -20.92
CA VAL A 249 -2.17 47.85 -20.02
C VAL A 249 -2.97 46.69 -19.41
N GLY A 250 -2.57 45.43 -19.65
CA GLY A 250 -3.30 44.25 -19.16
C GLY A 250 -3.60 44.22 -17.65
N PRO A 251 -2.66 44.65 -16.76
CA PRO A 251 -2.94 44.78 -15.34
C PRO A 251 -4.11 45.74 -15.02
N SER A 252 -4.30 46.80 -15.81
CA SER A 252 -5.39 47.76 -15.62
C SER A 252 -6.76 47.18 -15.97
N TYR A 253 -6.83 46.25 -16.94
CA TYR A 253 -8.07 45.52 -17.22
C TYR A 253 -8.44 44.54 -16.10
N LEU A 254 -7.45 43.87 -15.49
CA LEU A 254 -7.69 43.00 -14.33
C LEU A 254 -8.02 43.79 -13.06
N ASP A 255 -7.42 44.98 -12.86
CA ASP A 255 -7.78 45.89 -11.76
C ASP A 255 -9.25 46.30 -11.79
N ALA A 256 -9.79 46.61 -12.98
CA ALA A 256 -11.20 46.94 -13.15
C ALA A 256 -12.17 45.80 -12.74
N ILE A 257 -11.68 44.55 -12.65
CA ILE A 257 -12.46 43.39 -12.21
C ILE A 257 -11.87 42.68 -10.97
N ARG A 258 -10.98 43.31 -10.21
CA ARG A 258 -10.23 42.70 -9.09
C ARG A 258 -11.13 41.98 -8.07
N ASN A 259 -12.31 42.54 -7.79
CA ASN A 259 -13.32 41.98 -6.86
C ASN A 259 -14.12 40.79 -7.43
N LYS A 260 -13.97 40.47 -8.73
CA LYS A 260 -14.50 39.27 -9.39
C LYS A 260 -13.42 38.19 -9.57
N LEU A 261 -12.15 38.60 -9.58
CA LEU A 261 -10.99 37.69 -9.60
C LEU A 261 -10.75 37.06 -8.23
N ASN A 262 -10.78 37.87 -7.17
CA ASN A 262 -10.52 37.47 -5.79
C ASN A 262 -11.83 37.35 -5.00
N TRP A 263 -12.09 36.19 -4.39
CA TRP A 263 -13.27 35.96 -3.54
C TRP A 263 -13.14 34.73 -2.64
N THR A 264 -13.99 34.67 -1.60
CA THR A 264 -14.23 33.49 -0.76
C THR A 264 -15.72 33.17 -0.76
N ARG A 265 -16.10 31.90 -0.97
CA ARG A 265 -17.50 31.41 -0.94
C ARG A 265 -17.50 29.95 -0.49
N ASN A 266 -18.21 29.63 0.60
CA ASN A 266 -18.36 28.25 1.11
C ASN A 266 -17.03 27.48 1.17
N ASN A 267 -16.05 28.02 1.90
CA ASN A 267 -14.67 27.52 2.03
C ASN A 267 -13.83 27.43 0.75
N VAL A 268 -14.41 27.64 -0.44
CA VAL A 268 -13.62 27.86 -1.67
C VAL A 268 -13.04 29.28 -1.64
N VAL A 269 -11.71 29.39 -1.74
CA VAL A 269 -10.97 30.65 -1.74
C VAL A 269 -10.21 30.78 -3.05
N ARG A 270 -10.43 31.87 -3.80
CA ARG A 270 -9.63 32.20 -4.98
C ARG A 270 -8.88 33.51 -4.81
N ARG A 271 -7.59 33.49 -5.11
CA ARG A 271 -6.73 34.68 -5.18
C ARG A 271 -5.99 34.74 -6.51
N THR A 272 -5.92 35.92 -7.11
CA THR A 272 -5.24 36.18 -8.38
C THR A 272 -4.29 37.35 -8.22
N THR A 273 -3.02 37.13 -8.53
CA THR A 273 -1.99 38.16 -8.67
C THR A 273 -1.60 38.29 -10.14
N TYR A 274 -1.23 39.49 -10.57
CA TYR A 274 -0.92 39.77 -11.96
C TYR A 274 0.02 40.97 -12.08
N SER A 275 0.88 40.93 -13.10
CA SER A 275 1.86 41.95 -13.44
C SER A 275 1.96 42.08 -14.96
N ARG A 276 2.92 42.86 -15.47
CA ARG A 276 3.20 42.94 -16.92
C ARG A 276 3.87 41.68 -17.49
N SER A 277 4.37 40.79 -16.64
CA SER A 277 5.17 39.62 -17.03
C SER A 277 4.62 38.28 -16.55
N HIS A 278 3.64 38.27 -15.63
CA HIS A 278 3.10 37.05 -15.03
C HIS A 278 1.64 37.23 -14.62
N ILE A 279 0.82 36.20 -14.75
CA ILE A 279 -0.47 36.06 -14.06
C ILE A 279 -0.44 34.75 -13.27
N THR A 280 -0.83 34.81 -12.00
CA THR A 280 -0.90 33.65 -11.10
C THR A 280 -2.26 33.63 -10.41
N GLN A 281 -2.91 32.47 -10.38
CA GLN A 281 -4.20 32.25 -9.73
C GLN A 281 -4.12 31.01 -8.84
N THR A 282 -4.20 31.23 -7.53
CA THR A 282 -4.28 30.18 -6.52
C THR A 282 -5.73 29.99 -6.10
N THR A 283 -6.20 28.75 -6.12
CA THR A 283 -7.54 28.39 -5.64
C THR A 283 -7.46 27.22 -4.67
N THR A 284 -8.06 27.40 -3.49
CA THR A 284 -8.24 26.36 -2.47
C THR A 284 -9.68 25.89 -2.50
N PHE A 285 -9.87 24.57 -2.50
CA PHE A 285 -11.16 23.89 -2.51
C PHE A 285 -11.27 22.98 -1.27
N PRO A 286 -12.45 22.88 -0.63
CA PRO A 286 -12.67 21.88 0.39
C PRO A 286 -12.81 20.48 -0.22
N ILE A 287 -12.46 19.46 0.56
CA ILE A 287 -12.68 18.04 0.23
C ILE A 287 -13.71 17.47 1.20
N LEU A 288 -14.60 16.62 0.69
CA LEU A 288 -15.43 15.70 1.48
C LEU A 288 -14.98 14.26 1.16
N LEU A 289 -14.47 13.55 2.15
CA LEU A 289 -14.28 12.10 2.07
C LEU A 289 -15.58 11.42 2.51
N ILE A 290 -16.07 10.53 1.65
CA ILE A 290 -17.21 9.65 1.90
C ILE A 290 -16.60 8.26 2.12
N LEU A 291 -16.60 7.79 3.37
CA LEU A 291 -15.94 6.53 3.67
C LEU A 291 -16.74 5.35 3.10
N THR A 292 -16.06 4.41 2.46
CA THR A 292 -16.67 3.22 1.83
C THR A 292 -15.94 1.94 2.21
N ASN A 293 -16.69 0.82 2.22
CA ASN A 293 -16.14 -0.52 2.38
C ASN A 293 -15.49 -1.05 1.10
N THR A 294 -15.84 -0.52 -0.07
CA THR A 294 -15.23 -0.90 -1.35
C THR A 294 -13.74 -0.49 -1.37
N PRO A 295 -12.80 -1.40 -1.70
CA PRO A 295 -11.42 -1.00 -1.96
C PRO A 295 -11.39 0.01 -3.12
N VAL A 296 -10.78 1.18 -2.87
CA VAL A 296 -10.62 2.26 -3.87
C VAL A 296 -9.16 2.56 -4.20
N GLN A 297 -8.23 1.69 -3.76
CA GLN A 297 -6.81 1.87 -4.03
C GLN A 297 -6.44 1.60 -5.50
N ASN A 298 -5.34 2.19 -5.96
CA ASN A 298 -4.86 2.08 -7.34
C ASN A 298 -3.91 0.89 -7.54
N TYR A 299 -4.44 -0.33 -7.50
CA TYR A 299 -3.65 -1.57 -7.59
C TYR A 299 -3.13 -1.95 -8.99
N LEU A 300 -3.27 -1.07 -10.00
CA LEU A 300 -2.71 -1.32 -11.33
C LEU A 300 -1.18 -1.46 -11.32
N ASN A 301 -0.50 -0.85 -10.35
CA ASN A 301 0.96 -0.85 -10.24
C ASN A 301 1.54 -2.05 -9.46
N TYR A 302 0.73 -3.02 -9.03
CA TYR A 302 1.27 -4.18 -8.29
C TYR A 302 2.29 -4.95 -9.15
N GLY A 303 3.54 -4.96 -8.68
CA GLY A 303 4.69 -5.63 -9.29
C GLY A 303 5.11 -5.11 -10.67
N THR A 304 4.55 -4.00 -11.16
CA THR A 304 4.80 -3.51 -12.53
C THR A 304 6.15 -2.83 -12.72
N THR A 305 6.78 -2.40 -11.63
CA THR A 305 8.05 -1.67 -11.66
C THR A 305 8.92 -2.14 -10.51
N TRP A 306 10.13 -2.57 -10.83
CA TRP A 306 11.12 -3.02 -9.88
C TRP A 306 12.33 -2.08 -9.95
N THR A 307 12.85 -1.69 -8.81
CA THR A 307 14.08 -0.91 -8.70
C THR A 307 15.16 -1.75 -8.05
N LEU A 308 16.38 -1.62 -8.58
CA LEU A 308 17.56 -2.27 -8.03
C LEU A 308 17.92 -1.64 -6.68
N VAL A 309 18.20 -2.45 -5.67
CA VAL A 309 18.69 -1.98 -4.36
C VAL A 309 20.17 -1.58 -4.48
N PRO A 310 20.54 -0.31 -4.24
CA PRO A 310 21.93 0.14 -4.39
C PRO A 310 22.79 -0.19 -3.16
N GLY A 311 23.96 -0.77 -3.38
CA GLY A 311 25.11 -0.67 -2.47
C GLY A 311 25.09 -1.54 -1.20
N ILE A 312 24.67 -2.81 -1.28
CA ILE A 312 24.80 -3.72 -0.13
C ILE A 312 26.29 -4.09 0.07
N ASN A 313 26.95 -3.46 1.05
CA ASN A 313 28.37 -3.63 1.40
C ASN A 313 29.42 -3.19 0.34
N SER A 314 29.36 -1.97 -0.20
CA SER A 314 30.49 -1.37 -0.94
C SER A 314 31.24 -0.30 -0.11
N THR A 315 32.48 -0.60 0.31
CA THR A 315 33.42 0.42 0.84
C THR A 315 33.97 1.35 -0.24
N ASP A 316 33.65 1.08 -1.50
CA ASP A 316 33.93 1.90 -2.68
C ASP A 316 32.61 2.47 -3.25
N PRO A 317 32.36 3.79 -3.16
CA PRO A 317 31.13 4.40 -3.69
C PRO A 317 31.05 4.44 -5.23
N SER A 318 32.00 3.83 -5.95
CA SER A 318 31.93 3.59 -7.40
C SER A 318 31.47 2.17 -7.79
N ASN A 319 31.28 1.27 -6.81
CA ASN A 319 30.84 -0.10 -7.05
C ASN A 319 29.36 -0.29 -6.68
N ASN A 320 28.47 -0.26 -7.68
CA ASN A 320 27.01 -0.38 -7.50
C ASN A 320 26.60 -1.82 -7.10
N SER A 321 26.70 -2.12 -5.80
CA SER A 321 26.38 -3.38 -5.13
C SER A 321 27.16 -4.61 -5.62
N PRO A 322 27.99 -5.26 -4.76
CA PRO A 322 28.53 -6.58 -5.08
C PRO A 322 27.40 -7.58 -5.32
N ASN A 323 27.64 -8.51 -6.24
CA ASN A 323 26.77 -9.67 -6.45
C ASN A 323 26.98 -10.65 -5.30
N ASN A 324 25.89 -11.07 -4.66
CA ASN A 324 25.89 -12.07 -3.60
C ASN A 324 25.10 -13.31 -4.04
N ASN A 325 25.39 -14.45 -3.41
CA ASN A 325 24.55 -15.65 -3.50
C ASN A 325 23.43 -15.53 -2.47
N TRP A 326 22.44 -14.67 -2.74
CA TRP A 326 21.25 -14.55 -1.89
C TRP A 326 20.44 -15.84 -1.92
N LEU A 327 19.90 -16.27 -0.78
CA LEU A 327 19.13 -17.52 -0.66
C LEU A 327 17.69 -17.31 -0.18
N SER A 328 17.44 -16.39 0.74
CA SER A 328 16.09 -16.17 1.31
C SER A 328 15.88 -14.71 1.70
N ILE A 329 14.65 -14.21 1.50
CA ILE A 329 14.16 -12.89 1.90
C ILE A 329 12.80 -13.05 2.57
N SER A 330 12.55 -12.29 3.65
CA SER A 330 11.25 -12.28 4.32
C SER A 330 10.86 -10.86 4.77
N LEU A 331 9.59 -10.50 4.58
CA LEU A 331 9.02 -9.17 4.85
C LEU A 331 8.01 -9.19 6.00
N SER A 332 8.13 -8.22 6.92
CA SER A 332 7.06 -7.92 7.88
C SER A 332 5.79 -7.40 7.18
N SER A 333 4.67 -7.36 7.90
CA SER A 333 3.34 -7.05 7.34
C SER A 333 3.21 -5.73 6.60
N THR A 334 4.01 -4.73 7.00
CA THR A 334 4.07 -3.38 6.40
C THR A 334 5.21 -3.21 5.40
N GLY A 335 5.99 -4.26 5.17
CA GLY A 335 7.25 -4.23 4.43
C GLY A 335 8.37 -3.43 5.12
N ARG A 336 8.14 -2.78 6.28
CA ARG A 336 9.10 -1.88 6.92
C ARG A 336 10.36 -2.61 7.37
N TYR A 337 10.16 -3.66 8.17
CA TYR A 337 11.23 -4.58 8.56
C TYR A 337 11.29 -5.70 7.52
N GLN A 338 12.50 -5.99 7.04
CA GLN A 338 12.76 -7.11 6.15
C GLN A 338 14.11 -7.72 6.50
N SER A 339 14.27 -9.01 6.22
CA SER A 339 15.49 -9.76 6.54
C SER A 339 15.86 -10.68 5.40
N ALA A 340 17.11 -10.59 4.95
CA ALA A 340 17.66 -11.35 3.84
C ALA A 340 18.92 -12.10 4.30
N ILE A 341 19.17 -13.27 3.71
CA ILE A 341 20.34 -14.09 4.03
C ILE A 341 21.03 -14.61 2.77
N ASP A 342 22.36 -14.65 2.81
CA ASP A 342 23.21 -15.17 1.73
C ASP A 342 23.76 -16.57 2.04
N GLU A 343 24.37 -17.21 1.04
CA GLU A 343 25.05 -18.50 1.13
C GLU A 343 26.21 -18.51 2.15
N SER A 344 26.79 -17.35 2.47
CA SER A 344 27.83 -17.24 3.51
C SER A 344 27.25 -17.21 4.94
N GLY A 345 25.93 -17.11 5.08
CA GLY A 345 25.21 -17.03 6.35
C GLY A 345 25.11 -15.62 6.90
N ASN A 346 25.42 -14.60 6.11
CA ASN A 346 25.31 -13.21 6.54
C ASN A 346 23.83 -12.81 6.54
N ILE A 347 23.32 -12.42 7.72
CA ILE A 347 21.97 -11.88 7.87
C ILE A 347 22.04 -10.36 7.67
N TYR A 348 21.24 -9.88 6.73
CA TYR A 348 21.05 -8.47 6.42
C TYR A 348 19.65 -8.04 6.83
N THR A 349 19.52 -6.85 7.40
CA THR A 349 18.23 -6.26 7.78
C THR A 349 18.08 -4.83 7.28
N THR A 350 16.83 -4.43 7.10
CA THR A 350 16.35 -3.08 6.75
C THR A 350 15.23 -2.68 7.71
N GLN A 351 15.05 -1.37 7.91
CA GLN A 351 13.93 -0.80 8.67
C GLN A 351 13.19 0.30 7.88
N ASP A 352 13.51 0.43 6.59
CA ASP A 352 13.10 1.51 5.68
C ASP A 352 12.54 0.95 4.35
N HIS A 353 11.87 -0.20 4.41
CA HIS A 353 11.24 -0.85 3.25
C HIS A 353 12.20 -1.33 2.17
N GLY A 354 13.42 -1.70 2.55
CA GLY A 354 14.43 -2.25 1.64
C GLY A 354 15.24 -1.20 0.89
N MET A 355 15.10 0.08 1.23
CA MET A 355 15.90 1.16 0.63
C MET A 355 17.37 1.15 1.10
N SER A 356 17.62 0.78 2.36
CA SER A 356 18.96 0.58 2.90
C SER A 356 19.06 -0.69 3.75
N TRP A 357 20.20 -1.37 3.66
CA TRP A 357 20.46 -2.67 4.27
C TRP A 357 21.75 -2.66 5.08
N SER A 358 21.73 -3.36 6.21
CA SER A 358 22.89 -3.53 7.08
C SER A 358 23.09 -5.00 7.43
N GLN A 359 24.32 -5.49 7.37
CA GLN A 359 24.67 -6.81 7.88
C GLN A 359 24.72 -6.78 9.41
N VAL A 360 23.94 -7.63 10.07
CA VAL A 360 23.76 -7.64 11.53
C VAL A 360 24.32 -8.89 12.21
N HIS A 361 24.31 -10.04 11.52
CA HIS A 361 24.75 -11.30 12.10
C HIS A 361 25.33 -12.26 11.04
N GLY A 362 25.99 -13.33 11.49
CA GLY A 362 26.54 -14.36 10.63
C GLY A 362 26.34 -15.75 11.23
N ILE A 363 25.50 -16.59 10.61
CA ILE A 363 25.19 -17.95 11.08
C ILE A 363 26.04 -19.05 10.40
N GLY A 364 26.95 -18.67 9.49
CA GLY A 364 27.87 -19.56 8.81
C GLY A 364 27.40 -20.03 7.43
N HIS A 365 28.36 -20.47 6.61
CA HIS A 365 28.13 -20.85 5.22
C HIS A 365 27.25 -22.10 5.09
N SER A 366 26.18 -22.00 4.31
CA SER A 366 25.32 -23.11 3.94
C SER A 366 24.57 -22.80 2.62
N PRO A 367 24.44 -23.77 1.71
CA PRO A 367 23.63 -23.61 0.49
C PRO A 367 22.12 -23.58 0.78
N THR A 368 21.70 -23.71 2.04
CA THR A 368 20.29 -23.76 2.46
C THR A 368 19.97 -22.81 3.60
N ASN A 369 20.70 -21.68 3.66
CA ASN A 369 20.37 -20.62 4.62
C ASN A 369 18.97 -20.08 4.33
N SER A 370 18.10 -20.08 5.35
CA SER A 370 16.71 -19.62 5.27
C SER A 370 16.45 -18.57 6.35
N VAL A 371 15.53 -17.64 6.10
CA VAL A 371 15.08 -16.64 7.08
C VAL A 371 13.59 -16.35 6.92
N SER A 372 12.87 -16.23 8.03
CA SER A 372 11.42 -15.98 8.08
C SER A 372 11.10 -14.97 9.17
N ILE A 373 10.14 -14.07 8.93
CA ILE A 373 9.83 -12.93 9.81
C ILE A 373 8.34 -12.86 10.16
N SER A 374 8.03 -12.52 11.42
CA SER A 374 6.67 -12.32 11.91
C SER A 374 6.04 -10.99 11.46
N PHE A 375 4.73 -10.82 11.69
CA PHE A 375 3.91 -9.67 11.28
C PHE A 375 4.49 -8.32 11.67
N THR A 376 4.95 -8.18 12.92
CA THR A 376 5.49 -6.92 13.46
C THR A 376 6.93 -6.68 13.02
N GLY A 377 7.62 -7.73 12.57
CA GLY A 377 9.06 -7.75 12.36
C GLY A 377 9.86 -8.17 13.60
N GLU A 378 9.25 -8.25 14.79
CA GLU A 378 9.93 -8.43 16.08
C GLU A 378 10.56 -9.80 16.22
N ASN A 379 9.76 -10.86 16.02
CA ASN A 379 10.20 -12.25 16.05
C ASN A 379 10.65 -12.68 14.64
N GLN A 380 11.84 -13.26 14.55
CA GLN A 380 12.47 -13.71 13.31
C GLN A 380 13.23 -15.00 13.56
N THR A 381 13.19 -15.92 12.60
CA THR A 381 13.85 -17.22 12.71
C THR A 381 14.65 -17.49 11.44
N ALA A 382 15.90 -17.94 11.62
CA ALA A 382 16.83 -18.24 10.55
C ALA A 382 17.50 -19.59 10.77
N SER A 383 17.96 -20.23 9.70
CA SER A 383 18.60 -21.54 9.75
C SER A 383 19.81 -21.61 8.82
N ASN A 384 20.74 -22.53 9.12
CA ASN A 384 21.89 -22.85 8.27
C ASN A 384 21.94 -24.33 7.84
N GLY A 385 20.82 -25.06 7.94
CA GLY A 385 20.75 -26.50 7.69
C GLY A 385 21.23 -27.40 8.85
N GLN A 386 21.81 -26.84 9.91
CA GLN A 386 22.26 -27.58 11.11
C GLN A 386 21.78 -26.98 12.45
N SER A 387 21.50 -25.69 12.49
CA SER A 387 21.05 -24.96 13.68
C SER A 387 19.94 -23.99 13.30
N ILE A 388 19.08 -23.72 14.29
CA ILE A 388 18.02 -22.70 14.22
C ILE A 388 18.43 -21.54 15.13
N TYR A 389 18.31 -20.32 14.60
CA TYR A 389 18.63 -19.07 15.27
C TYR A 389 17.36 -18.21 15.34
N VAL A 390 17.14 -17.57 16.49
CA VAL A 390 15.98 -16.70 16.73
C VAL A 390 16.44 -15.30 17.15
N SER A 391 15.75 -14.31 16.61
CA SER A 391 15.74 -12.91 17.07
C SER A 391 14.34 -12.56 17.54
N ASN A 392 14.24 -11.88 18.69
CA ASN A 392 12.99 -11.31 19.22
C ASN A 392 13.14 -9.80 19.43
N ASP A 393 13.97 -9.16 18.60
CA ASP A 393 14.35 -7.74 18.69
C ASP A 393 14.54 -7.08 17.31
N TYR A 394 13.66 -7.44 16.37
CA TYR A 394 13.64 -6.91 14.99
C TYR A 394 14.89 -7.25 14.17
N GLY A 395 15.49 -8.41 14.45
CA GLY A 395 16.69 -8.91 13.77
C GLY A 395 17.99 -8.28 14.29
N SER A 396 17.94 -7.54 15.41
CA SER A 396 19.10 -6.81 15.93
C SER A 396 20.12 -7.73 16.61
N THR A 397 19.65 -8.76 17.31
CA THR A 397 20.47 -9.82 17.91
C THR A 397 19.88 -11.20 17.64
N TRP A 398 20.75 -12.19 17.51
CA TRP A 398 20.40 -13.56 17.12
C TRP A 398 21.06 -14.56 18.04
N HIS A 399 20.31 -15.59 18.44
CA HIS A 399 20.76 -16.63 19.36
C HIS A 399 20.36 -18.00 18.83
N SER A 400 21.25 -18.99 18.89
CA SER A 400 20.90 -20.38 18.52
C SER A 400 20.01 -21.00 19.61
N THR A 401 18.83 -21.49 19.22
CA THR A 401 17.89 -22.18 20.12
C THR A 401 17.86 -23.69 19.89
N PHE A 402 18.32 -24.15 18.73
CA PHE A 402 18.38 -25.56 18.38
C PHE A 402 19.62 -25.90 17.53
N THR A 403 20.17 -27.10 17.73
CA THR A 403 21.22 -27.68 16.89
C THR A 403 20.86 -29.15 16.64
N GLY A 404 20.57 -29.48 15.38
CA GLY A 404 20.04 -30.75 14.91
C GLY A 404 19.59 -30.63 13.45
N GLY A 405 19.47 -31.74 12.74
CA GLY A 405 19.26 -31.77 11.28
C GLY A 405 20.47 -32.29 10.51
N THR A 406 20.22 -32.79 9.29
CA THR A 406 21.21 -33.53 8.48
C THR A 406 21.52 -32.88 7.12
N SER A 407 20.62 -32.08 6.54
CA SER A 407 20.84 -31.52 5.18
C SER A 407 20.31 -30.12 4.90
N LYS A 408 18.99 -29.88 5.04
CA LYS A 408 18.33 -28.62 4.66
C LYS A 408 17.25 -28.25 5.67
N ILE A 409 17.20 -26.99 6.11
CA ILE A 409 16.21 -26.51 7.07
C ILE A 409 15.42 -25.34 6.46
N PHE A 410 14.15 -25.58 6.11
CA PHE A 410 13.22 -24.54 5.67
C PHE A 410 12.44 -23.99 6.87
N VAL A 411 12.43 -22.67 7.03
CA VAL A 411 11.83 -21.99 8.19
C VAL A 411 10.56 -21.26 7.80
N SER A 412 9.47 -21.50 8.53
CA SER A 412 8.24 -20.73 8.39
C SER A 412 7.68 -20.33 9.75
N ILE A 413 7.21 -19.09 9.85
CA ILE A 413 6.73 -18.46 11.09
C ILE A 413 5.33 -17.92 10.84
N CYS A 414 4.39 -18.20 11.75
CA CYS A 414 3.07 -17.57 11.68
C CYS A 414 3.17 -16.05 11.90
N LEU A 415 2.16 -15.30 11.50
CA LEU A 415 2.22 -13.84 11.60
C LEU A 415 2.29 -13.36 13.06
N THR A 416 1.68 -14.04 14.04
CA THR A 416 1.89 -13.68 15.46
C THR A 416 3.30 -13.96 15.99
N GLY A 417 4.09 -14.77 15.28
CA GLY A 417 5.42 -15.22 15.66
C GLY A 417 5.45 -16.39 16.66
N GLN A 418 4.31 -16.73 17.26
CA GLN A 418 4.20 -17.73 18.33
C GLN A 418 4.47 -19.14 17.79
N TYR A 419 3.70 -19.55 16.77
CA TYR A 419 3.84 -20.83 16.10
C TYR A 419 4.87 -20.77 14.98
N GLN A 420 5.78 -21.75 14.95
CA GLN A 420 6.83 -21.86 13.94
C GLN A 420 6.96 -23.32 13.50
N THR A 421 7.16 -23.51 12.20
CA THR A 421 7.30 -24.83 11.59
C THR A 421 8.60 -24.86 10.80
N VAL A 422 9.44 -25.83 11.13
CA VAL A 422 10.75 -26.03 10.53
C VAL A 422 10.78 -27.40 9.87
N VAL A 423 10.99 -27.43 8.56
CA VAL A 423 11.10 -28.68 7.80
C VAL A 423 12.58 -29.00 7.59
N SER A 424 13.06 -30.08 8.21
CA SER A 424 14.44 -30.57 8.11
C SER A 424 14.49 -31.79 7.19
N CYS A 425 14.83 -31.57 5.92
CA CYS A 425 14.89 -32.65 4.91
C CYS A 425 15.94 -33.70 5.29
N GLY A 426 15.59 -34.98 5.19
CA GLY A 426 16.43 -36.09 5.65
C GLY A 426 16.46 -36.27 7.18
N ASP A 427 15.47 -35.71 7.89
CA ASP A 427 15.32 -35.79 9.34
C ASP A 427 13.83 -35.79 9.76
N THR A 428 13.20 -34.63 9.97
CA THR A 428 11.79 -34.51 10.40
C THR A 428 11.27 -33.07 10.31
N VAL A 429 9.99 -32.86 10.60
CA VAL A 429 9.41 -31.52 10.85
C VAL A 429 9.46 -31.22 12.35
N TYR A 430 9.93 -30.03 12.71
CA TYR A 430 9.96 -29.50 14.06
C TYR A 430 8.93 -28.37 14.21
N LEU A 431 8.19 -28.41 15.32
CA LEU A 431 7.17 -27.42 15.68
C LEU A 431 7.59 -26.67 16.94
N SER A 432 7.31 -25.37 16.98
CA SER A 432 7.41 -24.52 18.17
C SER A 432 6.09 -23.78 18.36
N ASP A 433 5.65 -23.63 19.60
CA ASP A 433 4.48 -22.84 20.03
C ASP A 433 4.87 -21.69 20.99
N ASP A 434 6.18 -21.46 21.16
CA ASP A 434 6.78 -20.60 22.17
C ASP A 434 7.76 -19.56 21.58
N TYR A 435 7.52 -19.13 20.34
CA TYR A 435 8.36 -18.17 19.60
C TYR A 435 9.75 -18.72 19.24
N GLY A 436 9.86 -20.01 18.94
CA GLY A 436 11.10 -20.65 18.49
C GLY A 436 12.11 -20.92 19.61
N GLN A 437 11.69 -20.85 20.88
CA GLN A 437 12.55 -21.09 22.05
C GLN A 437 12.75 -22.60 22.28
N THR A 438 11.72 -23.41 22.06
CA THR A 438 11.78 -24.87 22.09
C THR A 438 11.16 -25.47 20.84
N TRP A 439 11.59 -26.69 20.50
CA TRP A 439 11.25 -27.37 19.25
C TRP A 439 10.90 -28.83 19.53
N THR A 440 9.75 -29.27 19.05
CA THR A 440 9.23 -30.64 19.20
C THR A 440 9.10 -31.29 17.82
N PRO A 441 9.70 -32.47 17.56
CA PRO A 441 9.54 -33.16 16.29
C PRO A 441 8.13 -33.75 16.13
N ILE A 442 7.63 -33.84 14.90
CA ILE A 442 6.40 -34.59 14.58
C ILE A 442 6.58 -36.10 14.81
N ASP A 443 5.47 -36.84 14.82
CA ASP A 443 5.48 -38.30 14.93
C ASP A 443 6.17 -38.97 13.73
N ASN A 444 7.09 -39.88 14.04
CA ASN A 444 7.93 -40.59 13.06
C ASN A 444 7.27 -41.80 12.39
N THR A 445 5.93 -41.89 12.46
CA THR A 445 5.13 -42.88 11.72
C THR A 445 4.13 -42.23 10.75
N SER A 446 4.13 -40.89 10.65
CA SER A 446 3.28 -40.13 9.74
C SER A 446 3.77 -40.16 8.29
N ASP A 447 2.85 -40.05 7.32
CA ASP A 447 3.21 -39.97 5.89
C ASP A 447 4.11 -38.76 5.58
N LEU A 448 3.87 -37.63 6.27
CA LEU A 448 4.70 -36.43 6.17
C LEU A 448 6.15 -36.67 6.62
N TYR A 449 6.35 -37.45 7.68
CA TYR A 449 7.70 -37.78 8.16
C TYR A 449 8.50 -38.53 7.09
N PHE A 450 7.94 -39.59 6.50
CA PHE A 450 8.62 -40.36 5.45
C PHE A 450 8.89 -39.52 4.19
N SER A 451 7.97 -38.61 3.87
CA SER A 451 8.11 -37.69 2.74
C SER A 451 9.28 -36.72 2.94
N VAL A 452 9.37 -36.09 4.11
CA VAL A 452 10.47 -35.17 4.48
C VAL A 452 11.80 -35.92 4.66
N GLU A 453 11.79 -37.18 5.09
CA GLU A 453 13.00 -38.02 5.15
C GLU A 453 13.55 -38.32 3.74
N ALA A 454 12.67 -38.60 2.77
CA ALA A 454 13.05 -39.04 1.42
C ALA A 454 13.35 -37.88 0.44
N PHE A 455 12.65 -36.75 0.53
CA PHE A 455 12.70 -35.70 -0.50
C PHE A 455 13.58 -34.49 -0.13
N PRO A 456 14.43 -34.02 -1.06
CA PRO A 456 15.42 -32.96 -0.79
C PRO A 456 14.87 -31.54 -1.00
N THR A 457 13.57 -31.37 -1.18
CA THR A 457 12.89 -30.08 -1.37
C THR A 457 11.67 -30.03 -0.45
N ALA A 458 11.46 -28.88 0.18
CA ALA A 458 10.26 -28.62 0.94
C ALA A 458 10.03 -27.11 1.10
N CYS A 459 8.79 -26.72 1.35
CA CYS A 459 8.44 -25.38 1.81
C CYS A 459 7.24 -25.45 2.76
N ALA A 460 7.12 -24.50 3.67
CA ALA A 460 6.04 -24.43 4.64
C ALA A 460 5.44 -23.02 4.67
N ALA A 461 4.12 -22.92 4.78
CA ALA A 461 3.39 -21.67 4.98
C ALA A 461 2.38 -21.82 6.13
N LEU A 462 2.16 -20.74 6.89
CA LEU A 462 1.28 -20.72 8.07
C LEU A 462 0.30 -19.54 7.99
N SER A 463 -0.90 -19.74 8.54
CA SER A 463 -1.90 -18.67 8.74
C SER A 463 -1.43 -17.66 9.79
N TYR A 464 -2.21 -16.60 9.99
CA TYR A 464 -1.88 -15.53 10.93
C TYR A 464 -1.61 -16.05 12.34
N ASP A 465 -2.50 -16.90 12.81
CA ASP A 465 -2.47 -17.56 14.12
C ASP A 465 -1.71 -18.90 14.11
N GLY A 466 -1.18 -19.33 12.96
CA GLY A 466 -0.52 -20.62 12.79
C GLY A 466 -1.44 -21.84 12.82
N ARG A 467 -2.76 -21.64 12.85
CA ARG A 467 -3.74 -22.73 12.89
C ARG A 467 -3.75 -23.57 11.62
N TYR A 468 -3.83 -22.91 10.47
CA TYR A 468 -3.70 -23.56 9.18
C TYR A 468 -2.23 -23.54 8.79
N GLN A 469 -1.72 -24.71 8.38
CA GLN A 469 -0.35 -24.86 7.92
C GLN A 469 -0.34 -25.76 6.70
N THR A 470 0.51 -25.44 5.73
CA THR A 470 0.67 -26.23 4.51
C THR A 470 2.15 -26.47 4.30
N ILE A 471 2.54 -27.73 4.18
CA ILE A 471 3.89 -28.15 3.79
C ILE A 471 3.79 -28.78 2.40
N VAL A 472 4.64 -28.35 1.48
CA VAL A 472 4.84 -29.01 0.19
C VAL A 472 6.22 -29.66 0.18
N THR A 473 6.33 -30.88 -0.35
CA THR A 473 7.60 -31.62 -0.50
C THR A 473 7.49 -32.60 -1.68
N GLU A 474 7.37 -33.91 -1.49
CA GLU A 474 6.81 -34.85 -2.49
C GLU A 474 5.34 -34.55 -2.80
N ASN A 475 4.60 -34.18 -1.75
CA ASN A 475 3.15 -34.07 -1.70
C ASN A 475 2.76 -32.76 -0.99
N ILE A 476 1.49 -32.37 -1.13
CA ILE A 476 0.90 -31.30 -0.34
C ILE A 476 0.30 -31.90 0.94
N TYR A 477 0.78 -31.45 2.09
CA TYR A 477 0.27 -31.80 3.41
C TYR A 477 -0.33 -30.57 4.09
N ILE A 478 -1.54 -30.70 4.63
CA ILE A 478 -2.22 -29.62 5.38
C ILE A 478 -2.48 -30.02 6.83
N SER A 479 -2.43 -29.02 7.71
CA SER A 479 -2.90 -29.06 9.10
C SER A 479 -3.91 -27.93 9.33
N SER A 480 -4.87 -28.16 10.23
CA SER A 480 -5.86 -27.15 10.68
C SER A 480 -5.93 -27.02 12.21
N ASP A 481 -4.92 -27.59 12.88
CA ASP A 481 -4.78 -27.80 14.31
C ASP A 481 -3.34 -27.49 14.78
N TYR A 482 -2.74 -26.42 14.25
CA TYR A 482 -1.42 -25.90 14.66
C TYR A 482 -0.24 -26.87 14.42
N GLY A 483 -0.39 -27.82 13.51
CA GLY A 483 0.61 -28.83 13.17
C GLY A 483 0.49 -30.13 13.98
N GLU A 484 -0.51 -30.28 14.86
CA GLU A 484 -0.73 -31.53 15.62
C GLU A 484 -1.03 -32.72 14.70
N THR A 485 -1.83 -32.53 13.65
CA THR A 485 -2.11 -33.56 12.64
C THR A 485 -1.96 -33.04 11.21
N TRP A 486 -1.57 -33.94 10.31
CA TRP A 486 -1.28 -33.63 8.90
C TRP A 486 -2.02 -34.58 7.96
N THR A 487 -2.63 -34.03 6.91
CA THR A 487 -3.36 -34.78 5.88
C THR A 487 -2.74 -34.53 4.51
N ASN A 488 -2.41 -35.60 3.78
CA ASN A 488 -2.01 -35.50 2.37
C ASN A 488 -3.23 -35.19 1.49
N VAL A 489 -3.14 -34.12 0.71
CA VAL A 489 -4.20 -33.57 -0.15
C VAL A 489 -3.75 -33.36 -1.60
N SER A 490 -2.66 -34.00 -2.01
CA SER A 490 -2.16 -33.90 -3.39
C SER A 490 -3.25 -34.23 -4.42
N PRO A 491 -3.34 -33.49 -5.55
CA PRO A 491 -4.28 -33.76 -6.64
C PRO A 491 -3.90 -35.03 -7.42
N VAL A 492 -4.21 -36.18 -6.80
CA VAL A 492 -4.10 -37.60 -7.19
C VAL A 492 -3.48 -37.93 -8.55
N ASN A 493 -2.29 -38.54 -8.51
CA ASN A 493 -1.96 -39.83 -9.15
C ASN A 493 -0.67 -40.37 -8.52
N ASN A 494 -0.69 -41.58 -7.94
CA ASN A 494 0.41 -42.12 -7.11
C ASN A 494 1.70 -42.55 -7.88
N LEU A 495 2.05 -41.87 -8.98
CA LEU A 495 3.20 -42.18 -9.84
C LEU A 495 3.84 -40.94 -10.52
N ASP A 496 3.24 -39.76 -10.43
CA ASP A 496 3.84 -38.52 -10.94
C ASP A 496 4.45 -37.75 -9.77
N ASP A 497 5.71 -38.04 -9.45
CA ASP A 497 6.48 -37.35 -8.40
C ASP A 497 6.63 -35.86 -8.77
N ARG A 498 5.87 -35.00 -8.08
CA ARG A 498 5.86 -33.54 -8.31
C ARG A 498 7.01 -32.89 -7.57
N ASN A 499 7.75 -32.00 -8.25
CA ASN A 499 8.89 -31.32 -7.65
C ASN A 499 8.46 -30.00 -6.99
N TRP A 500 7.68 -30.09 -5.91
CA TRP A 500 7.21 -28.89 -5.20
C TRP A 500 8.38 -28.12 -4.57
N ASP A 501 8.40 -26.80 -4.79
CA ASP A 501 9.53 -25.95 -4.40
C ASP A 501 9.13 -24.85 -3.41
N SER A 502 7.91 -24.30 -3.55
CA SER A 502 7.44 -23.24 -2.66
C SER A 502 5.92 -23.20 -2.53
N VAL A 503 5.43 -22.75 -1.37
CA VAL A 503 4.01 -22.54 -1.06
C VAL A 503 3.84 -21.26 -0.24
N ALA A 504 2.74 -20.54 -0.47
CA ALA A 504 2.35 -19.36 0.29
C ALA A 504 0.84 -19.35 0.54
N MET A 505 0.38 -18.70 1.62
CA MET A 505 -1.04 -18.61 1.97
C MET A 505 -1.46 -17.24 2.50
N SER A 506 -2.76 -16.97 2.46
CA SER A 506 -3.38 -15.77 3.04
C SER A 506 -3.35 -15.81 4.57
N SER A 507 -3.58 -14.67 5.22
CA SER A 507 -3.53 -14.58 6.68
C SER A 507 -4.61 -15.42 7.38
N ASP A 508 -5.71 -15.72 6.70
CA ASP A 508 -6.76 -16.62 7.18
C ASP A 508 -6.56 -18.08 6.73
N GLY A 509 -5.53 -18.37 5.92
CA GLY A 509 -5.26 -19.68 5.32
C GLY A 509 -6.18 -20.07 4.16
N HIS A 510 -7.22 -19.28 3.85
CA HIS A 510 -8.27 -19.62 2.89
C HIS A 510 -7.77 -19.72 1.45
N TYR A 511 -6.90 -18.79 1.04
CA TYR A 511 -6.26 -18.77 -0.27
C TYR A 511 -4.83 -19.28 -0.13
N GLN A 512 -4.46 -20.26 -0.95
CA GLN A 512 -3.12 -20.83 -0.95
C GLN A 512 -2.61 -21.01 -2.37
N THR A 513 -1.31 -20.92 -2.57
CA THR A 513 -0.68 -21.06 -3.88
C THR A 513 0.64 -21.80 -3.73
N ALA A 514 0.78 -22.90 -4.46
CA ALA A 514 1.94 -23.79 -4.47
C ALA A 514 2.51 -23.86 -5.89
N ILE A 515 3.83 -24.01 -6.00
CA ILE A 515 4.52 -24.02 -7.29
C ILE A 515 5.46 -25.22 -7.41
N GLU A 516 5.52 -25.76 -8.62
CA GLU A 516 6.38 -26.88 -8.99
C GLU A 516 7.56 -26.42 -9.85
N ASN A 517 8.77 -26.81 -9.46
CA ASN A 517 9.98 -26.53 -10.25
C ASN A 517 10.05 -27.45 -11.47
N GLY A 518 9.74 -26.88 -12.64
CA GLY A 518 9.62 -27.58 -13.92
C GLY A 518 8.16 -27.84 -14.34
N GLY A 519 7.17 -27.37 -13.56
CA GLY A 519 5.75 -27.65 -13.79
C GLY A 519 4.86 -26.41 -13.73
N GLU A 520 3.74 -26.49 -13.01
CA GLU A 520 2.70 -25.47 -12.99
C GLU A 520 2.57 -24.71 -11.65
N ILE A 521 1.73 -23.66 -11.66
CA ILE A 521 1.20 -23.01 -10.46
C ILE A 521 -0.12 -23.70 -10.07
N TYR A 522 -0.26 -24.06 -8.79
CA TYR A 522 -1.46 -24.65 -8.21
C TYR A 522 -2.08 -23.68 -7.19
N VAL A 523 -3.41 -23.58 -7.19
CA VAL A 523 -4.17 -22.65 -6.34
C VAL A 523 -5.25 -23.41 -5.56
N SER A 524 -5.39 -23.10 -4.28
CA SER A 524 -6.51 -23.50 -3.42
C SER A 524 -7.25 -22.26 -2.92
N ASN A 525 -8.58 -22.38 -2.84
CA ASN A 525 -9.50 -21.35 -2.34
C ASN A 525 -10.38 -21.90 -1.21
N ASP A 526 -9.93 -22.94 -0.52
CA ASP A 526 -10.67 -23.74 0.46
C ASP A 526 -9.77 -24.29 1.58
N PHE A 527 -8.85 -23.46 2.09
CA PHE A 527 -7.91 -23.82 3.17
C PHE A 527 -6.93 -24.96 2.83
N GLY A 528 -6.69 -25.20 1.53
CA GLY A 528 -5.82 -26.26 1.05
C GLY A 528 -6.51 -27.60 0.84
N GLU A 529 -7.83 -27.72 1.05
CA GLU A 529 -8.58 -28.97 0.86
C GLU A 529 -8.59 -29.44 -0.61
N THR A 530 -8.66 -28.51 -1.59
CA THR A 530 -8.55 -28.82 -3.02
C THR A 530 -7.62 -27.87 -3.76
N TRP A 531 -6.92 -28.42 -4.76
CA TRP A 531 -5.91 -27.71 -5.55
C TRP A 531 -6.19 -27.83 -7.04
N LEU A 532 -6.15 -26.71 -7.76
CA LEU A 532 -6.32 -26.64 -9.21
C LEU A 532 -5.09 -25.95 -9.84
N PHE A 533 -4.54 -26.53 -10.90
CA PHE A 533 -3.45 -25.89 -11.65
C PHE A 533 -3.97 -24.78 -12.57
N VAL A 534 -3.13 -23.79 -12.83
CA VAL A 534 -3.43 -22.68 -13.75
C VAL A 534 -3.12 -23.10 -15.19
N ASP A 535 -4.13 -23.53 -15.93
CA ASP A 535 -4.04 -23.87 -17.36
C ASP A 535 -3.87 -22.62 -18.25
N ASN A 536 -2.65 -22.07 -18.28
CA ASN A 536 -2.29 -20.91 -19.11
C ASN A 536 -0.84 -21.02 -19.60
N PRO A 537 -0.59 -21.04 -20.94
CA PRO A 537 0.75 -21.22 -21.53
C PRO A 537 1.85 -20.25 -21.11
N ILE A 538 1.54 -19.16 -20.41
CA ILE A 538 2.56 -18.23 -19.87
C ILE A 538 3.13 -18.70 -18.52
N VAL A 539 2.44 -19.61 -17.80
CA VAL A 539 2.81 -20.10 -16.46
C VAL A 539 3.00 -21.63 -16.35
N THR A 540 2.78 -22.38 -17.43
CA THR A 540 3.03 -23.83 -17.52
C THR A 540 4.47 -24.15 -17.95
N ASP A 541 4.99 -25.32 -17.56
CA ASP A 541 6.34 -25.82 -17.90
C ASP A 541 7.48 -24.86 -17.46
N LYS A 542 7.36 -24.31 -16.25
CA LYS A 542 8.22 -23.24 -15.73
C LYS A 542 9.14 -23.74 -14.63
N LEU A 543 10.39 -23.26 -14.61
CA LEU A 543 11.31 -23.47 -13.48
C LEU A 543 10.93 -22.53 -12.33
N TRP A 544 9.78 -22.75 -11.71
CA TRP A 544 9.34 -21.97 -10.56
C TRP A 544 10.27 -22.16 -9.36
N GLU A 545 10.59 -21.06 -8.67
CA GLU A 545 11.52 -21.07 -7.52
C GLU A 545 10.91 -20.49 -6.24
N SER A 546 10.05 -19.47 -6.34
CA SER A 546 9.49 -18.82 -5.16
C SER A 546 8.14 -18.16 -5.45
N ILE A 547 7.19 -18.36 -4.55
CA ILE A 547 5.86 -17.74 -4.53
C ILE A 547 5.70 -16.98 -3.21
N SER A 548 5.10 -15.80 -3.25
CA SER A 548 4.67 -15.09 -2.04
C SER A 548 3.39 -14.33 -2.30
N ILE A 549 2.48 -14.33 -1.32
CA ILE A 549 1.14 -13.74 -1.45
C ILE A 549 0.80 -12.82 -0.28
N SER A 550 0.03 -11.79 -0.58
CA SER A 550 -0.52 -10.85 0.41
C SER A 550 -1.48 -11.52 1.40
N ALA A 551 -1.73 -10.89 2.55
CA ALA A 551 -2.61 -11.43 3.59
C ALA A 551 -4.05 -11.65 3.14
N THR A 552 -4.52 -10.96 2.10
CA THR A 552 -5.84 -11.18 1.50
C THR A 552 -5.87 -12.35 0.51
N GLY A 553 -4.71 -12.89 0.12
CA GLY A 553 -4.55 -13.85 -0.98
C GLY A 553 -4.67 -13.23 -2.38
N GLN A 554 -5.16 -12.00 -2.51
CA GLN A 554 -5.48 -11.37 -3.80
C GLN A 554 -4.24 -11.10 -4.65
N TYR A 555 -3.21 -10.51 -4.04
CA TYR A 555 -1.97 -10.17 -4.72
C TYR A 555 -0.93 -11.24 -4.47
N GLN A 556 -0.29 -11.69 -5.55
CA GLN A 556 0.64 -12.81 -5.56
C GLN A 556 1.80 -12.51 -6.51
N THR A 557 3.02 -12.87 -6.13
CA THR A 557 4.21 -12.74 -6.99
C THR A 557 4.94 -14.07 -7.03
N ALA A 558 5.19 -14.59 -8.23
CA ALA A 558 5.93 -15.81 -8.50
C ALA A 558 7.21 -15.51 -9.29
N LEU A 559 8.28 -16.28 -9.04
CA LEU A 559 9.58 -16.12 -9.67
C LEU A 559 9.98 -17.37 -10.47
N GLU A 560 10.41 -17.18 -11.71
CA GLU A 560 10.98 -18.22 -12.57
C GLU A 560 12.53 -18.17 -12.54
N LYS A 561 13.19 -19.26 -12.14
CA LYS A 561 14.65 -19.38 -12.11
C LYS A 561 15.22 -19.24 -13.53
N GLY A 562 16.01 -18.20 -13.75
CA GLY A 562 16.55 -17.91 -15.09
C GLY A 562 15.53 -17.31 -16.05
N GLY A 563 14.39 -16.80 -15.55
CA GLY A 563 13.28 -16.29 -16.35
C GLY A 563 12.75 -14.93 -15.89
N SER A 564 11.42 -14.80 -15.83
CA SER A 564 10.71 -13.56 -15.47
C SER A 564 10.20 -13.52 -14.02
N VAL A 565 9.82 -12.32 -13.57
CA VAL A 565 8.86 -12.14 -12.47
C VAL A 565 7.44 -12.26 -13.03
N PHE A 566 6.53 -12.92 -12.29
CA PHE A 566 5.12 -13.05 -12.62
C PHE A 566 4.24 -12.54 -11.48
N VAL A 567 3.09 -11.94 -11.81
CA VAL A 567 2.15 -11.41 -10.81
C VAL A 567 0.70 -11.82 -11.08
N SER A 568 -0.05 -12.06 -10.02
CA SER A 568 -1.52 -12.13 -10.00
C SER A 568 -2.09 -11.01 -9.13
N ARG A 569 -3.27 -10.53 -9.49
CA ARG A 569 -4.03 -9.47 -8.78
C ARG A 569 -5.47 -9.91 -8.47
N ASP A 570 -5.76 -11.20 -8.66
CA ASP A 570 -7.09 -11.81 -8.62
C ASP A 570 -7.04 -13.24 -8.02
N TYR A 571 -6.27 -13.41 -6.94
CA TYR A 571 -6.21 -14.66 -6.16
C TYR A 571 -5.61 -15.85 -6.94
N GLY A 572 -4.65 -15.59 -7.83
CA GLY A 572 -3.97 -16.63 -8.60
C GLY A 572 -4.74 -17.11 -9.84
N VAL A 573 -5.92 -16.53 -10.14
CA VAL A 573 -6.76 -16.92 -11.26
C VAL A 573 -6.16 -16.49 -12.60
N THR A 574 -5.62 -15.28 -12.69
CA THR A 574 -4.85 -14.82 -13.86
C THR A 574 -3.46 -14.32 -13.45
N TRP A 575 -2.52 -14.47 -14.38
CA TRP A 575 -1.12 -14.13 -14.19
C TRP A 575 -0.61 -13.26 -15.34
N GLU A 576 0.37 -12.41 -15.05
CA GLU A 576 1.05 -11.54 -16.00
C GLU A 576 2.57 -11.63 -15.81
N ALA A 577 3.33 -11.81 -16.89
CA ALA A 577 4.78 -11.74 -16.87
C ALA A 577 5.25 -10.29 -16.95
N ILE A 578 6.16 -9.87 -16.06
CA ILE A 578 6.67 -8.49 -16.03
C ILE A 578 7.64 -8.26 -17.19
N ALA A 579 7.21 -7.42 -18.13
CA ALA A 579 7.93 -7.13 -19.39
C ALA A 579 9.07 -6.11 -19.26
N ASP A 580 9.83 -6.14 -18.15
CA ASP A 580 11.05 -5.35 -17.98
C ASP A 580 12.28 -6.18 -18.36
N PRO A 581 13.04 -5.81 -19.42
CA PRO A 581 14.26 -6.51 -19.82
C PRO A 581 15.33 -6.62 -18.74
N ALA A 582 15.35 -5.73 -17.74
CA ALA A 582 16.31 -5.78 -16.63
C ALA A 582 16.03 -6.92 -15.64
N LEU A 583 14.83 -7.50 -15.66
CA LEU A 583 14.38 -8.58 -14.77
C LEU A 583 14.40 -9.96 -15.43
N GLN A 584 14.80 -10.03 -16.70
CA GLN A 584 14.78 -11.23 -17.53
C GLN A 584 16.09 -12.02 -17.43
N GLY A 585 15.99 -13.35 -17.33
CA GLY A 585 17.15 -14.24 -17.34
C GLY A 585 17.90 -14.32 -16.00
N LEU A 586 17.40 -13.64 -14.97
CA LEU A 586 18.03 -13.58 -13.65
C LEU A 586 17.85 -14.92 -12.91
N GLN A 587 18.87 -15.31 -12.14
CA GLN A 587 18.79 -16.46 -11.24
C GLN A 587 18.00 -16.07 -9.98
N TRP A 588 16.72 -15.78 -10.16
CA TRP A 588 15.77 -15.55 -9.08
C TRP A 588 15.81 -16.68 -8.06
N GLN A 589 15.77 -16.34 -6.76
CA GLN A 589 15.97 -17.29 -5.67
C GLN A 589 14.92 -17.22 -4.57
N SER A 590 14.39 -16.03 -4.26
CA SER A 590 13.32 -15.86 -3.26
C SER A 590 12.60 -14.53 -3.45
N VAL A 591 11.28 -14.49 -3.26
CA VAL A 591 10.46 -13.28 -3.14
C VAL A 591 9.69 -13.30 -1.83
N SER A 592 9.48 -12.11 -1.25
CA SER A 592 8.51 -11.94 -0.18
C SER A 592 7.67 -10.68 -0.42
N VAL A 593 6.37 -10.80 -0.21
CA VAL A 593 5.33 -9.78 -0.40
C VAL A 593 4.80 -9.38 0.98
N SER A 594 4.74 -8.08 1.25
CA SER A 594 4.12 -7.54 2.47
C SER A 594 2.64 -7.93 2.58
N SER A 595 2.11 -8.04 3.81
CA SER A 595 0.72 -8.44 4.05
C SER A 595 -0.31 -7.55 3.34
N ASP A 596 -0.02 -6.27 3.14
CA ASP A 596 -0.89 -5.33 2.40
C ASP A 596 -0.62 -5.25 0.89
N GLY A 597 0.35 -6.03 0.37
CA GLY A 597 0.71 -6.06 -1.04
C GLY A 597 1.44 -4.80 -1.55
N LEU A 598 1.76 -3.83 -0.68
CA LEU A 598 2.34 -2.55 -1.09
C LEU A 598 3.84 -2.63 -1.40
N TYR A 599 4.54 -3.58 -0.78
CA TYR A 599 5.98 -3.82 -0.94
C TYR A 599 6.25 -5.28 -1.30
N GLN A 600 7.23 -5.47 -2.17
CA GLN A 600 7.73 -6.76 -2.63
C GLN A 600 9.25 -6.66 -2.70
N THR A 601 9.97 -7.66 -2.21
CA THR A 601 11.43 -7.73 -2.34
C THR A 601 11.79 -9.09 -2.90
N ALA A 602 12.60 -9.11 -3.95
CA ALA A 602 13.07 -10.30 -4.63
C ALA A 602 14.60 -10.31 -4.70
N VAL A 603 15.19 -11.49 -4.52
CA VAL A 603 16.64 -11.69 -4.49
C VAL A 603 17.09 -12.72 -5.53
N THR A 604 18.35 -12.61 -5.95
CA THR A 604 18.94 -13.45 -7.00
C THR A 604 20.25 -14.11 -6.54
N TYR A 605 20.48 -15.34 -6.97
CA TYR A 605 21.71 -16.08 -6.75
C TYR A 605 22.83 -15.57 -7.69
N GLY A 606 24.01 -15.28 -7.15
CA GLY A 606 25.12 -14.70 -7.92
C GLY A 606 24.83 -13.28 -8.44
N GLY A 607 23.91 -12.56 -7.81
CA GLY A 607 23.33 -11.32 -8.32
C GLY A 607 22.93 -10.34 -7.21
N GLN A 608 21.93 -9.51 -7.51
CA GLN A 608 21.52 -8.37 -6.70
C GLN A 608 20.09 -8.52 -6.17
N MET A 609 19.64 -7.56 -5.37
CA MET A 609 18.29 -7.48 -4.80
C MET A 609 17.47 -6.41 -5.51
N TYR A 610 16.18 -6.67 -5.67
CA TYR A 610 15.22 -5.79 -6.32
C TYR A 610 14.01 -5.57 -5.40
N ILE A 611 13.53 -4.34 -5.34
CA ILE A 611 12.29 -3.98 -4.63
C ILE A 611 11.24 -3.54 -5.65
N SER A 612 9.99 -3.92 -5.43
CA SER A 612 8.83 -3.33 -6.10
C SER A 612 7.89 -2.74 -5.06
N THR A 613 7.23 -1.66 -5.44
CA THR A 613 6.17 -1.09 -4.62
C THR A 613 5.08 -0.51 -5.51
N VAL A 614 3.84 -0.63 -5.03
CA VAL A 614 2.67 0.04 -5.63
C VAL A 614 2.81 1.57 -5.55
N LEU A 615 3.56 2.04 -4.53
CA LEU A 615 3.87 3.42 -4.23
C LEU A 615 4.91 3.95 -5.22
N SER A 616 4.47 4.49 -6.35
CA SER A 616 5.36 4.85 -7.47
C SER A 616 6.46 5.83 -7.07
N THR A 617 7.66 5.33 -6.79
CA THR A 617 8.89 6.10 -6.67
C THR A 617 9.75 5.87 -7.90
N VAL A 618 9.50 6.68 -8.94
CA VAL A 618 10.53 6.89 -9.95
C VAL A 618 11.69 7.60 -9.25
N VAL A 619 12.73 6.85 -8.91
CA VAL A 619 13.99 7.42 -8.38
C VAL A 619 14.72 8.11 -9.54
N THR A 620 14.20 9.26 -9.98
CA THR A 620 15.03 10.23 -10.67
C THR A 620 15.99 10.81 -9.66
N THR A 621 17.29 10.58 -9.88
CA THR A 621 18.39 11.09 -9.07
C THR A 621 18.34 12.62 -8.96
N GLY A 622 17.72 13.14 -7.89
CA GLY A 622 17.64 14.58 -7.59
C GLY A 622 16.30 15.14 -7.09
N GLY A 623 15.27 14.32 -6.89
CA GLY A 623 13.98 14.76 -6.30
C GLY A 623 13.83 14.37 -4.82
N THR A 624 13.35 15.29 -3.98
CA THR A 624 12.99 15.00 -2.57
C THR A 624 11.86 13.98 -2.48
N SER A 625 11.95 13.03 -1.55
CA SER A 625 10.84 12.13 -1.24
C SER A 625 9.61 12.91 -0.72
N CYS A 626 8.43 12.30 -0.78
CA CYS A 626 7.24 12.83 -0.11
C CYS A 626 7.40 12.71 1.41
N ILE A 627 7.94 13.77 2.03
CA ILE A 627 8.17 13.84 3.47
C ILE A 627 6.84 14.08 4.21
N CYS A 628 6.45 13.12 5.04
CA CYS A 628 5.49 13.34 6.12
C CYS A 628 6.23 13.99 7.31
N ASP A 629 6.37 15.33 7.32
CA ASP A 629 6.79 16.10 8.52
C ASP A 629 5.62 16.16 9.53
#